data_AF-A0A6A6M3B8-F1
#
_entry.id   AF-A0A6A6M3B8-F1
#
_cell.length_a   1.000
_cell.length_b   1.000
_cell.length_c   1.000
_cell.angle_alpha   90.00
_cell.angle_beta   90.00
_cell.angle_gamma   90.00
#
_symmetry.space_group_name_H-M   'P 1'
#
loop_
_entity.id
_entity.type
_entity.pdbx_description
1 polymer ?
#
loop_
_entity_poly.entity_id
_entity_poly.type
_entity_poly.pdbx_seq_one_letter_code
_entity_poly.pdbx_strand_id
1 'polypeptide(L)'
;MEWTGSAMDEEVIYVVDEVKGALSEYDSERDCWKKVIELPELKMAEQIAAGRRVCVVCGNGEKIVVVDVMATPARVWVVEPPPGQQVVSVHILPRMSKHHGRRGEANKLRVKSHWVEGCLALKLKGIQYEFIEEDLFNKSTLLLQHNPIYKKVPVLIHNGKPIVESLIILQYIEETWKQNPILPADPYEKAMSNFWANFGDDKVLPSIWYAFIKKGKKQEEAITEAWENLKFLEEELRGKKFFGGENIGLVDIASGWLAITMKTLPIKALYFFNTTPYKKIPVLVHNGRPIVESLIILEYIDETWKQNPLLPEDPHKRATARFWAKFGDDKAMSSLWPILTKQGKEREEALVQATENLKFLEEELKGKRFFGGEEIGFVDIALGWLANLVLVVEEILGFKVIDKAGFPFLSE
;
A
#
# COMPACT_ATOMS: atom_id res chain seq x y z
N MET A 1 -13.40 -10.17 42.46
CA MET A 1 -12.38 -9.52 41.61
C MET A 1 -13.15 -8.94 40.46
N GLU A 2 -13.44 -7.65 40.56
CA GLU A 2 -14.10 -6.90 39.49
C GLU A 2 -12.99 -6.33 38.60
N TRP A 3 -13.17 -6.45 37.29
CA TRP A 3 -12.18 -6.08 36.28
C TRP A 3 -12.88 -5.24 35.22
N THR A 4 -12.30 -4.10 34.86
CA THR A 4 -12.76 -3.29 33.73
C THR A 4 -11.79 -3.43 32.57
N GLY A 5 -12.28 -3.79 31.38
CA GLY A 5 -11.44 -4.06 30.20
C GLY A 5 -11.78 -3.22 28.97
N SER A 6 -10.77 -2.95 28.14
CA SER A 6 -10.91 -2.29 26.83
C SER A 6 -9.90 -2.86 25.84
N ALA A 7 -10.26 -2.89 24.56
CA ALA A 7 -9.41 -3.37 23.48
C ALA A 7 -9.01 -2.21 22.55
N MET A 8 -7.78 -2.24 22.04
CA MET A 8 -7.30 -1.36 20.98
C MET A 8 -7.31 -2.13 19.65
N ASP A 9 -7.86 -1.55 18.59
CA ASP A 9 -7.74 -1.98 17.18
C ASP A 9 -7.66 -3.52 16.99
N GLU A 10 -8.55 -4.26 17.66
CA GLU A 10 -8.69 -5.72 17.62
C GLU A 10 -7.47 -6.61 18.00
N GLU A 11 -6.32 -6.08 18.43
CA GLU A 11 -5.12 -6.91 18.71
C GLU A 11 -4.64 -6.99 20.17
N VAL A 12 -4.83 -5.95 20.99
CA VAL A 12 -4.32 -5.94 22.39
C VAL A 12 -5.42 -5.56 23.39
N ILE A 13 -5.62 -6.42 24.39
CA ILE A 13 -6.60 -6.24 25.47
C ILE A 13 -5.89 -5.71 26.71
N TYR A 14 -6.45 -4.64 27.28
CA TYR A 14 -5.98 -4.09 28.56
C TYR A 14 -7.04 -4.26 29.64
N VAL A 15 -6.58 -4.51 30.86
CA VAL A 15 -7.44 -4.64 32.04
C VAL A 15 -6.81 -3.95 33.25
N VAL A 16 -7.65 -3.38 34.10
CA VAL A 16 -7.22 -2.80 35.38
C VAL A 16 -7.83 -3.61 36.54
N ASP A 17 -6.96 -4.04 37.47
CA ASP A 17 -7.38 -4.53 38.79
C ASP A 17 -7.73 -3.30 39.65
N GLU A 18 -9.01 -3.02 39.84
CA GLU A 18 -9.50 -1.83 40.55
C GLU A 18 -9.15 -1.81 42.05
N VAL A 19 -8.80 -2.95 42.64
CA VAL A 19 -8.45 -3.07 44.07
C VAL A 19 -6.95 -2.80 44.26
N LYS A 20 -6.12 -3.36 43.37
CA LYS A 20 -4.67 -3.20 43.43
C LYS A 20 -4.19 -1.92 42.72
N GLY A 21 -4.94 -1.45 41.73
CA GLY A 21 -4.52 -0.39 40.82
C GLY A 21 -3.49 -0.88 39.79
N ALA A 22 -3.61 -2.13 39.32
CA ALA A 22 -2.67 -2.74 38.40
C ALA A 22 -3.24 -2.78 36.97
N LEU A 23 -2.59 -2.09 36.03
CA LEU A 23 -2.86 -2.19 34.60
C LEU A 23 -2.05 -3.34 34.01
N SER A 24 -2.73 -4.24 33.30
CA SER A 24 -2.12 -5.37 32.60
C SER A 24 -2.54 -5.41 31.14
N GLU A 25 -1.63 -5.85 30.28
CA GLU A 25 -1.87 -6.17 28.87
C GLU A 25 -1.97 -7.69 28.71
N TYR A 26 -2.82 -8.15 27.81
CA TYR A 26 -2.94 -9.56 27.48
C TYR A 26 -1.90 -9.95 26.43
N ASP A 27 -1.04 -10.93 26.75
CA ASP A 27 -0.10 -11.55 25.82
C ASP A 27 -0.78 -12.79 25.20
N SER A 28 -1.21 -12.65 23.95
CA SER A 28 -1.93 -13.70 23.23
C SER A 28 -1.06 -14.88 22.82
N GLU A 29 0.26 -14.69 22.69
CA GLU A 29 1.20 -15.78 22.36
C GLU A 29 1.43 -16.70 23.56
N ARG A 30 1.44 -16.11 24.77
CA ARG A 30 1.72 -16.83 26.03
C ARG A 30 0.47 -17.16 26.84
N ASP A 31 -0.70 -16.73 26.39
CA ASP A 31 -1.99 -16.89 27.06
C ASP A 31 -1.93 -16.43 28.54
N CYS A 32 -1.37 -15.23 28.76
CA CYS A 32 -1.19 -14.70 30.10
C CYS A 32 -1.30 -13.17 30.18
N TRP A 33 -1.54 -12.65 31.37
CA TRP A 33 -1.56 -11.22 31.64
C TRP A 33 -0.18 -10.73 32.06
N LYS A 34 0.35 -9.76 31.33
CA LYS A 34 1.60 -9.08 31.65
C LYS A 34 1.30 -7.73 32.30
N LYS A 35 1.84 -7.52 33.51
CA LYS A 35 1.68 -6.25 34.23
C LYS A 35 2.45 -5.15 33.49
N VAL A 36 1.73 -4.09 33.11
CA VAL A 36 2.30 -2.88 32.50
C VAL A 36 2.77 -1.94 33.59
N ILE A 37 1.90 -1.61 34.54
CA ILE A 37 2.21 -0.73 35.67
C ILE A 37 1.23 -0.97 36.83
N GLU A 38 1.66 -0.67 38.06
CA GLU A 38 0.80 -0.67 39.24
C GLU A 38 0.93 0.67 39.96
N LEU A 39 -0.20 1.35 40.14
CA LEU A 39 -0.29 2.71 40.68
C LEU A 39 -1.51 2.86 41.59
N PRO A 40 -1.39 3.48 42.78
CA PRO A 40 -2.54 3.76 43.65
C PRO A 40 -3.65 4.56 42.96
N GLU A 41 -3.31 5.39 41.98
CA GLU A 41 -4.24 6.24 41.25
C GLU A 41 -5.22 5.45 40.37
N LEU A 42 -4.86 4.23 39.98
CA LEU A 42 -5.68 3.32 39.18
C LEU A 42 -6.71 2.54 40.02
N LYS A 43 -6.69 2.69 41.34
CA LYS A 43 -7.73 2.09 42.20
C LYS A 43 -9.07 2.74 41.93
N MET A 44 -10.15 1.97 42.14
CA MET A 44 -11.52 2.39 41.83
C MET A 44 -11.69 2.79 40.35
N ALA A 45 -11.11 2.01 39.45
CA ALA A 45 -11.28 2.19 38.01
C ALA A 45 -12.71 1.80 37.60
N GLU A 46 -13.39 2.68 36.86
CA GLU A 46 -14.78 2.47 36.45
C GLU A 46 -14.93 2.30 34.94
N GLN A 47 -14.09 3.01 34.18
CA GLN A 47 -14.08 2.94 32.73
C GLN A 47 -12.66 3.01 32.20
N ILE A 48 -12.41 2.25 31.15
CA ILE A 48 -11.14 2.21 30.44
C ILE A 48 -11.40 2.41 28.94
N ALA A 49 -10.56 3.22 28.31
CA ALA A 49 -10.46 3.34 26.86
C ALA A 49 -9.01 3.14 26.43
N ALA A 50 -8.79 2.25 25.47
CA ALA A 50 -7.46 1.90 24.95
C ALA A 50 -7.25 2.41 23.51
N GLY A 51 -5.99 2.72 23.21
CA GLY A 51 -5.46 3.20 21.94
C GLY A 51 -3.93 3.25 22.07
N ARG A 52 -3.24 4.19 21.41
CA ARG A 52 -1.80 4.46 21.69
C ARG A 52 -1.51 4.82 23.15
N ARG A 53 -2.55 5.14 23.93
CA ARG A 53 -2.55 5.40 25.36
C ARG A 53 -3.73 4.66 25.96
N VAL A 54 -3.64 4.32 27.25
CA VAL A 54 -4.76 3.80 28.02
C VAL A 54 -5.26 4.91 28.95
N CYS A 55 -6.51 5.30 28.81
CA CYS A 55 -7.16 6.28 29.68
C CYS A 55 -8.12 5.55 30.62
N VAL A 56 -7.98 5.75 31.93
CA VAL A 56 -8.78 5.10 32.96
C VAL A 56 -9.47 6.17 33.79
N VAL A 57 -10.80 6.12 33.86
CA VAL A 57 -11.60 6.94 34.78
C VAL A 57 -11.59 6.28 36.14
N CYS A 58 -11.19 7.02 37.17
CA CYS A 58 -11.05 6.51 38.53
C CYS A 58 -11.75 7.43 39.55
N GLY A 59 -12.18 6.85 40.67
CA GLY A 59 -12.64 7.60 41.85
C GLY A 59 -13.97 8.31 41.64
N ASN A 60 -14.98 7.63 41.09
CA ASN A 60 -16.29 8.16 40.73
C ASN A 60 -16.24 9.31 39.71
N GLY A 61 -15.36 9.19 38.72
CA GLY A 61 -15.19 10.22 37.69
C GLY A 61 -14.40 11.46 38.14
N GLU A 62 -13.73 11.44 39.30
CA GLU A 62 -12.94 12.56 39.80
C GLU A 62 -11.59 12.73 39.11
N LYS A 63 -11.08 11.69 38.42
CA LYS A 63 -9.81 11.77 37.70
C LYS A 63 -9.76 10.82 36.51
N ILE A 64 -8.94 11.18 35.52
CA ILE A 64 -8.55 10.32 34.40
C ILE A 64 -7.06 10.05 34.53
N VAL A 65 -6.69 8.79 34.74
CA VAL A 65 -5.30 8.34 34.69
C VAL A 65 -4.97 7.98 33.24
N VAL A 66 -3.98 8.65 32.65
CA VAL A 66 -3.53 8.38 31.28
C VAL A 66 -2.18 7.70 31.31
N VAL A 67 -2.10 6.51 30.72
CA VAL A 67 -0.90 5.68 30.62
C VAL A 67 -0.45 5.61 29.16
N ASP A 68 0.74 6.12 28.86
CA ASP A 68 1.38 5.98 27.56
C ASP A 68 2.10 4.63 27.49
N VAL A 69 1.38 3.62 27.00
CA VAL A 69 1.83 2.22 26.89
C VAL A 69 2.88 2.01 25.80
N MET A 70 3.08 2.99 24.90
CA MET A 70 4.12 2.95 23.88
C MET A 70 5.49 3.42 24.40
N ALA A 71 5.55 4.01 25.59
CA ALA A 71 6.80 4.43 26.22
C ALA A 71 7.38 3.31 27.10
N THR A 72 8.70 3.14 27.06
CA THR A 72 9.42 2.18 27.93
C THR A 72 10.45 2.93 28.79
N PRO A 73 10.27 3.05 30.13
CA PRO A 73 9.10 2.61 30.89
C PRO A 73 7.86 3.47 30.60
N ALA A 74 6.67 2.92 30.90
CA ALA A 74 5.39 3.57 30.66
C ALA A 74 5.34 4.93 31.37
N ARG A 75 4.83 5.96 30.67
CA ARG A 75 4.68 7.31 31.23
C ARG A 75 3.24 7.53 31.67
N VAL A 76 3.06 8.15 32.84
CA VAL A 76 1.73 8.37 33.43
C VAL A 76 1.53 9.82 33.83
N TRP A 77 0.31 10.31 33.63
CA TRP A 77 -0.16 11.56 34.22
C TRP A 77 -1.64 11.45 34.57
N VAL A 78 -2.06 12.26 35.54
CA VAL A 78 -3.44 12.34 36.00
C VAL A 78 -4.06 13.64 35.47
N VAL A 79 -5.27 13.54 34.95
CA VAL A 79 -6.07 14.67 34.47
C VAL A 79 -7.31 14.79 35.33
N GLU A 80 -7.46 15.93 36.00
CA GLU A 80 -8.66 16.25 36.76
C GLU A 80 -9.71 16.89 35.84
N PRO A 81 -11.01 16.57 35.99
CA PRO A 81 -12.07 17.30 35.31
C PRO A 81 -12.17 18.75 35.83
N PRO A 82 -12.81 19.65 35.08
CA PRO A 82 -13.08 21.00 35.55
C PRO A 82 -13.81 21.00 36.90
N PRO A 83 -13.58 22.02 37.77
CA PRO A 83 -14.19 22.06 39.09
C PRO A 83 -15.71 21.90 39.05
N GLY A 84 -16.23 20.97 39.86
CA GLY A 84 -17.67 20.67 39.94
C GLY A 84 -18.20 19.76 38.82
N GLN A 85 -17.34 19.19 37.98
CA GLN A 85 -17.71 18.21 36.95
C GLN A 85 -17.12 16.83 37.26
N GLN A 86 -17.86 15.78 36.88
CA GLN A 86 -17.40 14.40 36.94
C GLN A 86 -17.27 13.83 35.53
N VAL A 87 -16.26 12.99 35.32
CA VAL A 87 -16.06 12.29 34.06
C VAL A 87 -17.03 11.13 33.98
N VAL A 88 -18.07 11.27 33.16
CA VAL A 88 -19.08 10.23 32.94
C VAL A 88 -18.60 9.20 31.91
N SER A 89 -17.77 9.63 30.94
CA SER A 89 -17.14 8.70 30.01
C SER A 89 -15.88 9.28 29.36
N VAL A 90 -14.94 8.40 29.02
CA VAL A 90 -13.70 8.69 28.30
C VAL A 90 -13.66 7.94 26.96
N HIS A 91 -13.28 8.66 25.91
CA HIS A 91 -13.05 8.11 24.56
C HIS A 91 -11.74 8.66 24.01
N ILE A 92 -10.95 7.83 23.35
CA ILE A 92 -9.72 8.26 22.67
C ILE A 92 -10.09 8.64 21.23
N LEU A 93 -10.03 9.94 20.93
CA LEU A 93 -10.27 10.44 19.58
C LEU A 93 -9.01 10.31 18.71
N PRO A 94 -9.12 9.92 17.43
CA PRO A 94 -8.02 10.03 16.47
C PRO A 94 -7.51 11.48 16.42
N ARG A 95 -6.18 11.68 16.39
CA ARG A 95 -5.58 13.03 16.38
C ARG A 95 -6.04 13.81 15.14
N MET A 96 -6.99 14.73 15.34
CA MET A 96 -7.32 15.78 14.38
C MET A 96 -6.29 16.92 14.45
N SER A 97 -5.79 17.37 13.29
CA SER A 97 -5.05 18.64 13.17
C SER A 97 -5.96 19.81 13.59
N LYS A 98 -5.45 20.72 14.41
CA LYS A 98 -6.25 21.73 15.12
C LYS A 98 -6.89 22.77 14.17
N HIS A 99 -8.21 22.92 14.32
CA HIS A 99 -9.11 23.99 13.86
C HIS A 99 -8.84 25.36 14.51
N HIS A 100 -9.49 26.43 14.00
CA HIS A 100 -10.33 27.33 14.82
C HIS A 100 -11.61 27.80 14.07
N GLY A 101 -12.77 27.71 14.72
CA GLY A 101 -13.91 28.63 14.53
C GLY A 101 -15.33 28.04 14.50
N ARG A 102 -16.08 28.19 15.60
CA ARG A 102 -17.54 27.91 15.74
C ARG A 102 -18.39 29.11 15.26
N ARG A 103 -19.33 28.89 14.33
CA ARG A 103 -20.66 29.55 14.25
C ARG A 103 -21.57 28.88 13.20
N GLY A 104 -22.83 28.60 13.57
CA GLY A 104 -23.95 28.35 12.66
C GLY A 104 -24.14 26.92 12.17
N GLU A 105 -25.09 26.20 12.77
CA GLU A 105 -25.53 24.85 12.35
C GLU A 105 -26.46 24.83 11.12
N ALA A 106 -26.63 25.94 10.40
CA ALA A 106 -27.63 26.03 9.34
C ALA A 106 -27.12 25.85 7.90
N ASN A 107 -25.81 25.86 7.61
CA ASN A 107 -25.29 25.81 6.22
C ASN A 107 -24.00 24.98 6.08
N LYS A 108 -23.91 23.80 6.71
CA LYS A 108 -22.69 22.97 6.63
C LYS A 108 -22.72 22.02 5.43
N LEU A 109 -21.83 22.27 4.48
CA LEU A 109 -21.47 21.31 3.43
C LEU A 109 -20.57 20.24 4.04
N ARG A 110 -20.98 18.97 3.97
CA ARG A 110 -20.22 17.83 4.52
C ARG A 110 -19.90 16.81 3.44
N VAL A 111 -18.65 16.35 3.38
CA VAL A 111 -18.20 15.28 2.48
C VAL A 111 -17.84 14.06 3.31
N LYS A 112 -18.44 12.91 3.04
CA LYS A 112 -18.09 11.64 3.68
C LYS A 112 -17.17 10.78 2.81
N SER A 113 -15.99 10.41 3.33
CA SER A 113 -14.97 9.44 2.82
C SER A 113 -13.68 10.00 2.21
N HIS A 114 -12.69 9.13 1.98
CA HIS A 114 -11.46 9.33 1.19
C HIS A 114 -11.67 9.72 -0.30
N TRP A 115 -12.85 10.23 -0.67
CA TRP A 115 -13.18 10.67 -2.03
C TRP A 115 -12.39 11.95 -2.39
N VAL A 116 -11.25 11.74 -3.03
CA VAL A 116 -10.30 12.79 -3.41
C VAL A 116 -10.93 13.70 -4.47
N GLU A 117 -11.76 13.14 -5.35
CA GLU A 117 -12.35 13.81 -6.50
C GLU A 117 -13.27 14.97 -6.06
N GLY A 118 -14.20 14.72 -5.12
CA GLY A 118 -15.07 15.77 -4.59
C GLY A 118 -14.37 16.82 -3.77
N CYS A 119 -13.42 16.38 -2.95
CA CYS A 119 -12.57 17.29 -2.18
C CYS A 119 -11.81 18.23 -3.12
N LEU A 120 -11.28 17.71 -4.24
CA LEU A 120 -10.60 18.48 -5.25
C LEU A 120 -11.56 19.45 -5.97
N ALA A 121 -12.75 18.98 -6.39
CA ALA A 121 -13.75 19.83 -7.04
C ALA A 121 -14.18 21.01 -6.16
N LEU A 122 -14.48 20.75 -4.88
CA LEU A 122 -14.84 21.80 -3.93
C LEU A 122 -13.70 22.78 -3.68
N LYS A 123 -12.45 22.29 -3.59
CA LYS A 123 -11.25 23.15 -3.45
C LYS A 123 -11.04 24.03 -4.68
N LEU A 124 -11.14 23.49 -5.90
CA LEU A 124 -11.01 24.25 -7.14
C LEU A 124 -12.07 25.35 -7.25
N LYS A 125 -13.27 25.12 -6.71
CA LYS A 125 -14.34 26.12 -6.63
C LYS A 125 -14.25 27.07 -5.42
N GLY A 126 -13.27 26.88 -4.55
CA GLY A 126 -13.07 27.70 -3.35
C GLY A 126 -14.15 27.50 -2.28
N ILE A 127 -14.84 26.35 -2.29
CA ILE A 127 -15.94 26.05 -1.36
C ILE A 127 -15.40 25.42 -0.08
N GLN A 128 -15.80 25.97 1.06
CA GLN A 128 -15.50 25.42 2.38
C GLN A 128 -16.43 24.24 2.68
N TYR A 129 -15.88 23.16 3.23
CA TYR A 129 -16.64 21.96 3.60
C TYR A 129 -16.04 21.30 4.85
N GLU A 130 -16.88 20.56 5.56
CA GLU A 130 -16.48 19.67 6.64
C GLU A 130 -16.25 18.27 6.06
N PHE A 131 -15.03 17.75 6.17
CA PHE A 131 -14.70 16.39 5.78
C PHE A 131 -15.00 15.44 6.94
N ILE A 132 -15.77 14.40 6.67
CA ILE A 132 -16.11 13.36 7.63
C ILE A 132 -15.53 12.06 7.09
N GLU A 133 -14.56 11.50 7.78
CA GLU A 133 -14.02 10.20 7.42
C GLU A 133 -15.04 9.10 7.67
N GLU A 134 -15.09 8.10 6.79
CA GLU A 134 -16.01 6.98 6.89
C GLU A 134 -15.21 5.68 6.82
N ASP A 135 -15.46 4.81 7.79
CA ASP A 135 -14.95 3.44 7.78
C ASP A 135 -15.78 2.59 6.78
N LEU A 136 -15.09 1.99 5.82
CA LEU A 136 -15.71 1.20 4.76
C LEU A 136 -16.07 -0.23 5.22
N PHE A 137 -15.44 -0.71 6.29
CA PHE A 137 -15.69 -2.02 6.90
C PHE A 137 -16.79 -1.91 7.96
N ASN A 138 -16.75 -0.85 8.78
CA ASN A 138 -17.77 -0.57 9.79
C ASN A 138 -18.58 0.70 9.46
N LYS A 139 -19.58 0.55 8.60
CA LYS A 139 -20.39 1.66 8.07
C LYS A 139 -21.20 2.35 9.16
N SER A 140 -21.04 3.66 9.28
CA SER A 140 -21.75 4.47 10.27
C SER A 140 -23.25 4.52 10.02
N THR A 141 -24.03 4.68 11.10
CA THR A 141 -25.48 4.92 11.02
C THR A 141 -25.80 6.14 10.15
N LEU A 142 -24.95 7.17 10.21
CA LEU A 142 -25.12 8.38 9.43
C LEU A 142 -24.97 8.14 7.92
N LEU A 143 -24.05 7.26 7.49
CA LEU A 143 -23.96 6.84 6.08
C LEU A 143 -25.21 6.05 5.66
N LEU A 144 -25.63 5.09 6.47
CA LEU A 144 -26.78 4.24 6.18
C LEU A 144 -28.10 5.04 6.10
N GLN A 145 -28.22 6.11 6.87
CA GLN A 145 -29.36 7.03 6.80
C GLN A 145 -29.37 7.86 5.52
N HIS A 146 -28.21 8.35 5.08
CA HIS A 146 -28.11 9.30 3.95
C HIS A 146 -27.92 8.62 2.59
N ASN A 147 -27.43 7.38 2.56
CA ASN A 147 -27.38 6.52 1.37
C ASN A 147 -27.90 5.10 1.68
N PRO A 148 -29.22 4.95 1.95
CA PRO A 148 -29.80 3.66 2.35
C PRO A 148 -29.80 2.62 1.22
N ILE A 149 -29.76 3.06 -0.04
CA ILE A 149 -29.85 2.21 -1.23
C ILE A 149 -28.49 1.51 -1.46
N TYR A 150 -27.46 2.29 -1.77
CA TYR A 150 -26.16 1.74 -2.13
C TYR A 150 -25.26 1.50 -0.92
N LYS A 151 -25.49 2.23 0.18
CA LYS A 151 -24.67 2.16 1.41
C LYS A 151 -23.19 2.35 1.10
N LYS A 152 -22.90 3.20 0.11
CA LYS A 152 -21.58 3.48 -0.42
C LYS A 152 -21.25 4.95 -0.21
N VAL A 153 -19.96 5.21 -0.18
CA VAL A 153 -19.40 6.56 -0.27
C VAL A 153 -18.99 6.83 -1.73
N PRO A 154 -18.83 8.10 -2.14
CA PRO A 154 -19.06 9.35 -1.38
C PRO A 154 -20.54 9.68 -1.10
N VAL A 155 -20.76 10.51 -0.08
CA VAL A 155 -22.02 11.23 0.15
C VAL A 155 -21.71 12.70 0.42
N LEU A 156 -22.33 13.60 -0.35
CA LEU A 156 -22.32 15.04 -0.10
C LEU A 156 -23.60 15.44 0.61
N ILE A 157 -23.51 16.10 1.76
CA ILE A 157 -24.68 16.65 2.45
C ILE A 157 -24.64 18.17 2.31
N HIS A 158 -25.60 18.73 1.59
CA HIS A 158 -25.76 20.18 1.43
C HIS A 158 -27.12 20.59 1.99
N ASN A 159 -27.13 21.44 3.02
CA ASN A 159 -28.34 21.92 3.70
C ASN A 159 -29.25 20.78 4.19
N GLY A 160 -28.63 19.75 4.78
CA GLY A 160 -29.32 18.55 5.30
C GLY A 160 -29.82 17.58 4.22
N LYS A 161 -29.59 17.87 2.93
CA LYS A 161 -30.01 16.99 1.82
C LYS A 161 -28.81 16.19 1.32
N PRO A 162 -28.89 14.85 1.31
CA PRO A 162 -27.82 14.02 0.75
C PRO A 162 -27.87 13.98 -0.78
N ILE A 163 -26.69 14.00 -1.39
CA ILE A 163 -26.41 13.69 -2.78
C ILE A 163 -25.40 12.53 -2.78
N VAL A 164 -25.67 11.50 -3.56
CA VAL A 164 -24.90 10.25 -3.63
C VAL A 164 -24.41 10.02 -5.06
N GLU A 165 -23.47 9.08 -5.24
CA GLU A 165 -22.73 8.82 -6.48
C GLU A 165 -21.73 9.93 -6.86
N SER A 166 -20.47 9.57 -7.09
CA SER A 166 -19.36 10.48 -7.35
C SER A 166 -19.66 11.48 -8.47
N LEU A 167 -20.06 11.00 -9.65
CA LEU A 167 -20.31 11.84 -10.82
C LEU A 167 -21.55 12.71 -10.68
N ILE A 168 -22.60 12.22 -10.01
CA ILE A 168 -23.79 13.01 -9.69
C ILE A 168 -23.43 14.14 -8.72
N ILE A 169 -22.59 13.87 -7.72
CA ILE A 169 -22.10 14.90 -6.80
C ILE A 169 -21.27 15.96 -7.55
N LEU A 170 -20.39 15.56 -8.49
CA LEU A 170 -19.61 16.52 -9.28
C LEU A 170 -20.50 17.40 -10.18
N GLN A 171 -21.54 16.82 -10.80
CA GLN A 171 -22.53 17.58 -11.56
C GLN A 171 -23.28 18.56 -10.65
N TYR A 172 -23.73 18.11 -9.48
CA TYR A 172 -24.38 18.97 -8.49
C TYR A 172 -23.50 20.15 -8.06
N ILE A 173 -22.21 19.90 -7.84
CA ILE A 173 -21.23 20.94 -7.49
C ILE A 173 -21.08 21.96 -8.64
N GLU A 174 -20.98 21.51 -9.89
CA GLU A 174 -20.91 22.38 -11.07
C GLU A 174 -22.21 23.18 -11.29
N GLU A 175 -23.35 22.59 -10.97
CA GLU A 175 -24.63 23.26 -11.10
C GLU A 175 -24.88 24.30 -10.01
N THR A 176 -24.40 24.03 -8.80
CA THR A 176 -24.63 24.88 -7.61
C THR A 176 -23.67 26.07 -7.55
N TRP A 177 -22.39 25.87 -7.87
CA TRP A 177 -21.35 26.90 -7.75
C TRP A 177 -20.71 27.19 -9.11
N LYS A 178 -21.12 28.30 -9.73
CA LYS A 178 -20.76 28.66 -11.11
C LYS A 178 -19.37 29.23 -11.29
N GLN A 179 -18.71 29.66 -10.21
CA GLN A 179 -17.31 30.08 -10.27
C GLN A 179 -16.40 28.89 -10.56
N ASN A 180 -15.33 29.14 -11.32
CA ASN A 180 -14.34 28.14 -11.72
C ASN A 180 -15.02 26.87 -12.28
N PRO A 181 -15.62 26.96 -13.48
CA PRO A 181 -16.34 25.84 -14.08
C PRO A 181 -15.38 24.68 -14.34
N ILE A 182 -15.80 23.47 -13.96
CA ILE A 182 -15.06 22.22 -14.24
C ILE A 182 -15.55 21.53 -15.52
N LEU A 183 -16.66 22.00 -16.08
CA LEU A 183 -17.21 21.55 -17.34
C LEU A 183 -17.12 22.65 -18.41
N PRO A 184 -16.92 22.27 -19.69
CA PRO A 184 -17.03 23.21 -20.81
C PRO A 184 -18.43 23.86 -20.89
N ALA A 185 -18.47 25.09 -21.40
CA ALA A 185 -19.73 25.80 -21.65
C ALA A 185 -20.48 25.21 -22.86
N ASP A 186 -19.74 24.79 -23.89
CA ASP A 186 -20.30 24.19 -25.09
C ASP A 186 -21.03 22.86 -24.76
N PRO A 187 -22.27 22.66 -25.24
CA PRO A 187 -23.04 21.45 -24.92
C PRO A 187 -22.40 20.15 -25.40
N TYR A 188 -21.73 20.15 -26.55
CA TYR A 188 -21.10 18.96 -27.10
C TYR A 188 -19.85 18.59 -26.30
N GLU A 189 -18.96 19.56 -26.05
CA GLU A 189 -17.76 19.36 -25.23
C GLU A 189 -18.10 18.92 -23.80
N LYS A 190 -19.20 19.46 -23.26
CA LYS A 190 -19.75 19.02 -21.97
C LYS A 190 -20.23 17.58 -22.03
N ALA A 191 -20.93 17.17 -23.09
CA ALA A 191 -21.37 15.79 -23.26
C ALA A 191 -20.17 14.83 -23.37
N MET A 192 -19.13 15.21 -24.12
CA MET A 192 -17.89 14.43 -24.24
C MET A 192 -17.16 14.32 -22.91
N SER A 193 -17.09 15.39 -22.12
CA SER A 193 -16.51 15.35 -20.77
C SER A 193 -17.26 14.37 -19.86
N ASN A 194 -18.59 14.34 -19.91
CA ASN A 194 -19.38 13.38 -19.14
C ASN A 194 -19.20 11.94 -19.64
N PHE A 195 -19.12 11.73 -20.96
CA PHE A 195 -18.85 10.43 -21.54
C PHE A 195 -17.54 9.85 -21.03
N TRP A 196 -16.46 10.63 -21.07
CA TRP A 196 -15.14 10.17 -20.63
C TRP A 196 -15.05 9.94 -19.12
N ALA A 197 -15.73 10.79 -18.32
CA ALA A 197 -15.82 10.56 -16.87
C ALA A 197 -16.56 9.25 -16.55
N ASN A 198 -17.70 8.98 -17.21
CA ASN A 198 -18.42 7.71 -17.07
C ASN A 198 -17.58 6.53 -17.56
N PHE A 199 -16.85 6.67 -18.68
CA PHE A 199 -15.96 5.62 -19.17
C PHE A 199 -14.87 5.25 -18.13
N GLY A 200 -14.32 6.26 -17.44
CA GLY A 200 -13.41 6.05 -16.31
C GLY A 200 -14.01 5.16 -15.21
N ASP A 201 -15.21 5.49 -14.75
CA ASP A 201 -15.89 4.79 -13.65
C ASP A 201 -16.44 3.41 -14.07
N ASP A 202 -16.98 3.28 -15.27
CA ASP A 202 -17.69 2.07 -15.72
C ASP A 202 -16.78 1.03 -16.37
N LYS A 203 -15.64 1.45 -16.94
CA LYS A 203 -14.76 0.57 -17.73
C LYS A 203 -13.35 0.51 -17.17
N VAL A 204 -12.73 1.65 -16.90
CA VAL A 204 -11.31 1.71 -16.50
C VAL A 204 -11.14 1.27 -15.04
N LEU A 205 -11.97 1.77 -14.14
CA LEU A 205 -11.91 1.42 -12.72
C LEU A 205 -12.15 -0.08 -12.48
N PRO A 206 -13.19 -0.72 -13.05
CA PRO A 206 -13.45 -2.14 -12.82
C PRO A 206 -12.36 -3.04 -13.41
N SER A 207 -11.83 -2.74 -14.60
CA SER A 207 -10.78 -3.56 -15.22
C SER A 207 -9.48 -3.49 -14.42
N ILE A 208 -9.08 -2.30 -13.95
CA ILE A 208 -7.92 -2.13 -13.08
C ILE A 208 -8.13 -2.83 -11.73
N TRP A 209 -9.33 -2.69 -11.14
CA TRP A 209 -9.67 -3.37 -9.89
C TRP A 209 -9.60 -4.90 -10.05
N TYR A 210 -10.14 -5.45 -11.14
CA TYR A 210 -10.07 -6.87 -11.42
C TYR A 210 -8.65 -7.39 -11.64
N ALA A 211 -7.82 -6.63 -12.36
CA ALA A 211 -6.40 -6.94 -12.52
C ALA A 211 -5.68 -7.02 -11.16
N PHE A 212 -6.16 -6.29 -10.15
CA PHE A 212 -5.62 -6.32 -8.79
C PHE A 212 -6.13 -7.51 -7.96
N ILE A 213 -7.44 -7.79 -7.98
CA ILE A 213 -8.04 -8.79 -7.06
C ILE A 213 -8.05 -10.23 -7.61
N LYS A 214 -7.93 -10.42 -8.92
CA LYS A 214 -7.95 -11.75 -9.55
C LYS A 214 -6.54 -12.32 -9.67
N LYS A 215 -6.43 -13.64 -9.87
CA LYS A 215 -5.16 -14.37 -10.04
C LYS A 215 -5.19 -15.27 -11.27
N GLY A 216 -4.01 -15.56 -11.83
CA GLY A 216 -3.84 -16.45 -12.98
C GLY A 216 -4.49 -15.90 -14.25
N LYS A 217 -5.07 -16.78 -15.07
CA LYS A 217 -5.65 -16.42 -16.38
C LYS A 217 -6.66 -15.25 -16.33
N LYS A 218 -7.52 -15.20 -15.30
CA LYS A 218 -8.49 -14.10 -15.14
C LYS A 218 -7.83 -12.76 -14.82
N GLN A 219 -6.66 -12.80 -14.18
CA GLN A 219 -5.86 -11.60 -13.95
C GLN A 219 -5.26 -11.09 -15.26
N GLU A 220 -4.70 -11.98 -16.08
CA GLU A 220 -4.11 -11.65 -17.38
C GLU A 220 -5.13 -11.05 -18.35
N GLU A 221 -6.34 -11.61 -18.40
CA GLU A 221 -7.47 -11.07 -19.17
C GLU A 221 -7.83 -9.65 -18.69
N ALA A 222 -7.99 -9.45 -17.38
CA ALA A 222 -8.31 -8.14 -16.80
C ALA A 222 -7.19 -7.10 -17.00
N ILE A 223 -5.93 -7.51 -16.97
CA ILE A 223 -4.77 -6.65 -17.29
C ILE A 223 -4.84 -6.19 -18.75
N THR A 224 -5.19 -7.11 -19.66
CA THR A 224 -5.32 -6.80 -21.08
C THR A 224 -6.45 -5.80 -21.32
N GLU A 225 -7.63 -6.05 -20.72
CA GLU A 225 -8.77 -5.14 -20.79
C GLU A 225 -8.46 -3.77 -20.17
N ALA A 226 -7.80 -3.73 -19.00
CA ALA A 226 -7.37 -2.48 -18.38
C ALA A 226 -6.46 -1.67 -19.30
N TRP A 227 -5.55 -2.34 -20.00
CA TRP A 227 -4.65 -1.68 -20.94
C TRP A 227 -5.36 -1.14 -22.17
N GLU A 228 -6.32 -1.89 -22.74
CA GLU A 228 -7.15 -1.41 -23.85
C GLU A 228 -7.97 -0.19 -23.43
N ASN A 229 -8.56 -0.20 -22.24
CA ASN A 229 -9.32 0.94 -21.73
C ASN A 229 -8.42 2.17 -21.49
N LEU A 230 -7.21 1.98 -20.94
CA LEU A 230 -6.25 3.07 -20.74
C LEU A 230 -5.78 3.71 -22.05
N LYS A 231 -5.68 2.96 -23.15
CA LYS A 231 -5.34 3.54 -24.46
C LYS A 231 -6.36 4.57 -24.95
N PHE A 232 -7.65 4.33 -24.72
CA PHE A 232 -8.68 5.29 -25.09
C PHE A 232 -8.53 6.59 -24.31
N LEU A 233 -8.22 6.52 -23.01
CA LEU A 233 -7.92 7.70 -22.20
C LEU A 233 -6.64 8.42 -22.65
N GLU A 234 -5.58 7.67 -22.98
CA GLU A 234 -4.32 8.24 -23.49
C GLU A 234 -4.53 8.98 -24.82
N GLU A 235 -5.35 8.42 -25.72
CA GLU A 235 -5.69 9.07 -26.99
C GLU A 235 -6.47 10.36 -26.76
N GLU A 236 -7.43 10.35 -25.84
CA GLU A 236 -8.23 11.53 -25.49
C GLU A 236 -7.37 12.65 -24.86
N LEU A 237 -6.37 12.28 -24.05
CA LEU A 237 -5.44 13.23 -23.44
C LEU A 237 -4.39 13.76 -24.42
N ARG A 238 -4.22 13.11 -25.58
CA ARG A 238 -3.13 13.41 -26.53
C ARG A 238 -3.11 14.88 -26.95
N GLY A 239 -1.96 15.51 -26.76
CA GLY A 239 -1.75 16.91 -27.11
C GLY A 239 -2.42 17.91 -26.16
N LYS A 240 -3.03 17.44 -25.07
CA LYS A 240 -3.62 18.27 -24.02
C LYS A 240 -2.79 18.17 -22.75
N LYS A 241 -2.78 19.24 -21.94
CA LYS A 241 -2.13 19.24 -20.63
C LYS A 241 -2.96 18.50 -19.58
N PHE A 242 -4.28 18.65 -19.69
CA PHE A 242 -5.32 18.01 -18.90
C PHE A 242 -6.42 17.53 -19.87
N PHE A 243 -7.29 16.62 -19.44
CA PHE A 243 -8.48 16.28 -20.24
C PHE A 243 -9.36 17.51 -20.51
N GLY A 244 -9.41 18.45 -19.56
CA GLY A 244 -10.01 19.78 -19.72
C GLY A 244 -9.22 20.77 -20.60
N GLY A 245 -8.18 20.32 -21.31
CA GLY A 245 -7.32 21.17 -22.14
C GLY A 245 -6.18 21.79 -21.34
N GLU A 246 -6.23 23.10 -21.13
CA GLU A 246 -5.22 23.86 -20.37
C GLU A 246 -5.47 23.87 -18.85
N ASN A 247 -6.70 23.58 -18.44
CA ASN A 247 -7.16 23.59 -17.05
C ASN A 247 -7.71 22.22 -16.64
N ILE A 248 -7.69 21.94 -15.33
CA ILE A 248 -8.28 20.73 -14.75
C ILE A 248 -9.80 20.76 -14.98
N GLY A 249 -10.35 19.74 -15.64
CA GLY A 249 -11.77 19.58 -15.90
C GLY A 249 -12.40 18.37 -15.19
N LEU A 250 -13.66 18.07 -15.50
CA LEU A 250 -14.43 16.97 -14.91
C LEU A 250 -13.70 15.62 -15.03
N VAL A 251 -13.19 15.30 -16.22
CA VAL A 251 -12.53 14.01 -16.50
C VAL A 251 -11.25 13.87 -15.69
N ASP A 252 -10.47 14.95 -15.55
CA ASP A 252 -9.26 14.96 -14.71
C ASP A 252 -9.59 14.70 -13.24
N ILE A 253 -10.67 15.30 -12.75
CA ILE A 253 -11.13 15.11 -11.38
C ILE A 253 -11.62 13.68 -11.18
N ALA A 254 -12.51 13.18 -12.06
CA ALA A 254 -13.07 11.84 -12.00
C ALA A 254 -12.00 10.75 -12.15
N SER A 255 -10.95 11.01 -12.95
CA SER A 255 -9.84 10.08 -13.17
C SER A 255 -8.68 10.27 -12.20
N GLY A 256 -8.80 11.16 -11.21
CA GLY A 256 -7.71 11.53 -10.30
C GLY A 256 -7.15 10.34 -9.51
N TRP A 257 -7.97 9.32 -9.24
CA TRP A 257 -7.56 8.08 -8.61
C TRP A 257 -6.54 7.29 -9.45
N LEU A 258 -6.55 7.40 -10.79
CA LEU A 258 -5.56 6.73 -11.65
C LEU A 258 -4.14 7.18 -11.33
N ALA A 259 -3.93 8.47 -11.06
CA ALA A 259 -2.59 8.99 -10.76
C ALA A 259 -2.02 8.44 -9.45
N ILE A 260 -2.89 8.13 -8.47
CA ILE A 260 -2.51 7.49 -7.22
C ILE A 260 -2.20 6.01 -7.48
N THR A 261 -3.13 5.31 -8.11
CA THR A 261 -3.08 3.88 -8.41
C THR A 261 -1.87 3.51 -9.30
N MET A 262 -1.54 4.33 -10.31
CA MET A 262 -0.37 4.13 -11.18
C MET A 262 0.96 4.38 -10.49
N LYS A 263 0.99 5.17 -9.40
CA LYS A 263 2.20 5.45 -8.61
C LYS A 263 2.45 4.42 -7.52
N THR A 264 1.39 3.88 -6.92
CA THR A 264 1.48 3.03 -5.73
C THR A 264 1.40 1.55 -6.02
N LEU A 265 0.78 1.14 -7.14
CA LEU A 265 0.64 -0.28 -7.47
C LEU A 265 1.73 -0.76 -8.46
N PRO A 266 2.04 -2.07 -8.47
CA PRO A 266 2.92 -2.68 -9.48
C PRO A 266 2.40 -2.53 -10.93
N ILE A 267 1.25 -1.88 -11.13
CA ILE A 267 0.71 -1.49 -12.43
C ILE A 267 1.72 -0.67 -13.23
N LYS A 268 2.61 0.12 -12.62
CA LYS A 268 3.69 0.79 -13.37
C LYS A 268 4.64 -0.21 -14.01
N ALA A 269 4.97 -1.30 -13.32
CA ALA A 269 5.76 -2.40 -13.88
C ALA A 269 4.98 -3.14 -14.98
N LEU A 270 3.66 -3.34 -14.82
CA LEU A 270 2.80 -3.90 -15.87
C LEU A 270 2.61 -2.95 -17.08
N TYR A 271 2.57 -1.65 -16.85
CA TYR A 271 2.50 -0.61 -17.88
C TYR A 271 3.79 -0.60 -18.68
N PHE A 272 4.96 -0.61 -18.03
CA PHE A 272 6.24 -0.76 -18.72
C PHE A 272 6.36 -2.10 -19.43
N PHE A 273 5.91 -3.20 -18.81
CA PHE A 273 5.83 -4.50 -19.46
C PHE A 273 4.98 -4.40 -20.75
N ASN A 274 3.75 -3.88 -20.70
CA ASN A 274 2.89 -3.84 -21.89
C ASN A 274 3.21 -2.74 -22.92
N THR A 275 3.95 -1.69 -22.54
CA THR A 275 4.34 -0.59 -23.46
C THR A 275 5.72 -0.79 -24.07
N THR A 276 6.59 -1.61 -23.49
CA THR A 276 7.82 -2.00 -24.16
C THR A 276 7.50 -3.00 -25.29
N PRO A 277 8.10 -2.86 -26.48
CA PRO A 277 7.90 -3.82 -27.58
C PRO A 277 8.22 -5.26 -27.17
N TYR A 278 9.05 -5.41 -26.15
CA TYR A 278 9.64 -6.66 -25.71
C TYR A 278 8.82 -7.38 -24.64
N LYS A 279 7.85 -6.71 -23.99
CA LYS A 279 7.03 -7.30 -22.91
C LYS A 279 7.85 -8.05 -21.86
N LYS A 280 8.87 -7.38 -21.32
CA LYS A 280 9.80 -7.95 -20.35
C LYS A 280 10.06 -7.01 -19.19
N ILE A 281 10.30 -7.59 -18.02
CA ILE A 281 10.76 -6.91 -16.80
C ILE A 281 12.08 -7.56 -16.35
N PRO A 282 13.00 -6.81 -15.74
CA PRO A 282 12.93 -5.38 -15.40
C PRO A 282 13.13 -4.43 -16.60
N VAL A 283 12.77 -3.15 -16.41
CA VAL A 283 12.98 -2.04 -17.36
C VAL A 283 13.60 -0.86 -16.60
N LEU A 284 14.74 -0.35 -17.07
CA LEU A 284 15.35 0.89 -16.58
C LEU A 284 15.02 2.04 -17.53
N VAL A 285 14.58 3.19 -17.01
CA VAL A 285 14.36 4.39 -17.84
C VAL A 285 15.37 5.47 -17.43
N HIS A 286 16.27 5.83 -18.34
CA HIS A 286 17.25 6.90 -18.14
C HIS A 286 17.08 7.95 -19.25
N ASN A 287 16.82 9.21 -18.86
CA ASN A 287 16.56 10.33 -19.78
C ASN A 287 15.44 10.05 -20.80
N GLY A 288 14.35 9.41 -20.35
CA GLY A 288 13.20 9.07 -21.19
C GLY A 288 13.45 7.91 -22.17
N ARG A 289 14.62 7.27 -22.14
CA ARG A 289 14.92 6.10 -22.97
C ARG A 289 14.83 4.81 -22.16
N PRO A 290 14.06 3.80 -22.59
CA PRO A 290 13.99 2.52 -21.90
C PRO A 290 15.17 1.61 -22.27
N ILE A 291 15.71 0.92 -21.27
CA ILE A 291 16.67 -0.17 -21.37
C ILE A 291 15.99 -1.41 -20.78
N VAL A 292 15.99 -2.52 -21.52
CA VAL A 292 15.30 -3.77 -21.18
C VAL A 292 16.31 -4.92 -21.07
N GLU A 293 15.90 -6.03 -20.47
CA GLU A 293 16.73 -7.18 -20.05
C GLU A 293 17.63 -6.86 -18.85
N SER A 294 17.55 -7.70 -17.81
CA SER A 294 18.31 -7.52 -16.55
C SER A 294 19.81 -7.35 -16.79
N LEU A 295 20.44 -8.24 -17.57
CA LEU A 295 21.88 -8.18 -17.81
C LEU A 295 22.30 -6.95 -18.63
N ILE A 296 21.48 -6.54 -19.61
CA ILE A 296 21.76 -5.33 -20.41
C ILE A 296 21.61 -4.08 -19.54
N ILE A 297 20.64 -4.05 -18.63
CA ILE A 297 20.49 -2.99 -17.64
C ILE A 297 21.72 -2.89 -16.75
N LEU A 298 22.26 -4.02 -16.28
CA LEU A 298 23.48 -4.03 -15.47
C LEU A 298 24.69 -3.53 -16.27
N GLU A 299 24.84 -3.93 -17.53
CA GLU A 299 25.92 -3.40 -18.39
C GLU A 299 25.76 -1.89 -18.62
N TYR A 300 24.53 -1.41 -18.86
CA TYR A 300 24.24 0.00 -19.01
C TYR A 300 24.59 0.80 -17.75
N ILE A 301 24.30 0.25 -16.56
CA ILE A 301 24.65 0.86 -15.28
C ILE A 301 26.17 0.95 -15.13
N ASP A 302 26.87 -0.15 -15.38
CA ASP A 302 28.34 -0.22 -15.32
C ASP A 302 29.02 0.75 -16.31
N GLU A 303 28.41 0.94 -17.49
CA GLU A 303 28.89 1.89 -18.50
C GLU A 303 28.63 3.36 -18.16
N THR A 304 27.52 3.63 -17.47
CA THR A 304 27.07 5.01 -17.19
C THR A 304 27.71 5.59 -15.92
N TRP A 305 27.87 4.79 -14.86
CA TRP A 305 28.34 5.25 -13.55
C TRP A 305 29.67 4.60 -13.15
N LYS A 306 30.77 5.25 -13.54
CA LYS A 306 32.14 4.71 -13.40
C LYS A 306 32.73 4.74 -11.98
N GLN A 307 32.00 5.25 -11.00
CA GLN A 307 32.51 5.38 -9.63
C GLN A 307 32.67 4.02 -8.94
N ASN A 308 31.84 3.04 -9.29
CA ASN A 308 31.85 1.70 -8.71
C ASN A 308 31.63 0.66 -9.83
N PRO A 309 32.69 0.26 -10.56
CA PRO A 309 32.55 -0.69 -11.65
C PRO A 309 32.14 -2.07 -11.13
N LEU A 310 31.11 -2.65 -11.74
CA LEU A 310 30.63 -4.01 -11.53
C LEU A 310 31.47 -5.03 -12.29
N LEU A 311 31.98 -4.64 -13.48
CA LEU A 311 32.78 -5.49 -14.33
C LEU A 311 34.29 -5.25 -14.15
N PRO A 312 35.13 -6.30 -14.21
CA PRO A 312 36.58 -6.15 -14.21
C PRO A 312 37.11 -5.33 -15.39
N GLU A 313 38.23 -4.64 -15.17
CA GLU A 313 38.96 -3.94 -16.24
C GLU A 313 39.59 -4.89 -17.25
N ASP A 314 40.10 -6.03 -16.78
CA ASP A 314 40.72 -7.05 -17.64
C ASP A 314 39.68 -7.68 -18.61
N PRO A 315 39.95 -7.69 -19.93
CA PRO A 315 39.00 -8.18 -20.92
C PRO A 315 38.60 -9.65 -20.72
N HIS A 316 39.53 -10.50 -20.30
CA HIS A 316 39.25 -11.93 -20.10
C HIS A 316 38.36 -12.12 -18.87
N LYS A 317 38.70 -11.50 -17.73
CA LYS A 317 37.86 -11.53 -16.52
C LYS A 317 36.46 -10.96 -16.77
N ARG A 318 36.36 -9.89 -17.57
CA ARG A 318 35.06 -9.35 -18.00
C ARG A 318 34.23 -10.35 -18.81
N ALA A 319 34.86 -11.04 -19.75
CA ALA A 319 34.20 -12.09 -20.53
C ALA A 319 33.74 -13.25 -19.64
N THR A 320 34.56 -13.67 -18.68
CA THR A 320 34.21 -14.69 -17.68
C THR A 320 33.02 -14.27 -16.82
N ALA A 321 32.96 -13.02 -16.36
CA ALA A 321 31.83 -12.51 -15.60
C ALA A 321 30.52 -12.55 -16.41
N ARG A 322 30.56 -12.12 -17.68
CA ARG A 322 29.39 -12.21 -18.58
C ARG A 322 28.94 -13.65 -18.81
N PHE A 323 29.89 -14.58 -18.97
CA PHE A 323 29.59 -15.99 -19.13
C PHE A 323 28.80 -16.53 -17.93
N TRP A 324 29.27 -16.27 -16.70
CA TRP A 324 28.62 -16.79 -15.49
C TRP A 324 27.27 -16.15 -15.21
N ALA A 325 27.12 -14.84 -15.44
CA ALA A 325 25.83 -14.18 -15.37
C ALA A 325 24.83 -14.80 -16.35
N LYS A 326 25.25 -15.04 -17.60
CA LYS A 326 24.43 -15.70 -18.62
C LYS A 326 24.13 -17.17 -18.28
N PHE A 327 25.09 -17.88 -17.70
CA PHE A 327 24.87 -19.25 -17.21
C PHE A 327 23.80 -19.28 -16.13
N GLY A 328 23.81 -18.31 -15.22
CA GLY A 328 22.75 -18.09 -14.23
C GLY A 328 21.36 -18.02 -14.84
N ASP A 329 21.17 -17.09 -15.78
CA ASP A 329 19.89 -16.85 -16.43
C ASP A 329 19.45 -18.03 -17.32
N ASP A 330 20.36 -18.58 -18.13
CA ASP A 330 20.00 -19.58 -19.13
C ASP A 330 19.92 -21.01 -18.56
N LYS A 331 20.75 -21.35 -17.57
CA LYS A 331 20.88 -22.72 -17.05
C LYS A 331 20.35 -22.86 -15.64
N ALA A 332 20.83 -22.04 -14.69
CA ALA A 332 20.42 -22.19 -13.30
C ALA A 332 18.93 -21.87 -13.12
N MET A 333 18.48 -20.70 -13.59
CA MET A 333 17.08 -20.27 -13.48
C MET A 333 16.14 -21.23 -14.22
N SER A 334 16.49 -21.66 -15.43
CA SER A 334 15.68 -22.56 -16.24
C SER A 334 15.53 -23.95 -15.62
N SER A 335 16.53 -24.41 -14.85
CA SER A 335 16.46 -25.68 -14.12
C SER A 335 15.68 -25.60 -12.80
N LEU A 336 15.66 -24.44 -12.14
CA LEU A 336 14.91 -24.23 -10.90
C LEU A 336 13.41 -23.97 -11.15
N TRP A 337 13.06 -23.34 -12.28
CA TRP A 337 11.67 -22.98 -12.59
C TRP A 337 10.68 -24.17 -12.66
N PRO A 338 11.03 -25.33 -13.24
CA PRO A 338 10.15 -26.49 -13.23
C PRO A 338 9.92 -27.05 -11.83
N ILE A 339 10.85 -26.87 -10.88
CA ILE A 339 10.66 -27.35 -9.51
C ILE A 339 9.45 -26.65 -8.86
N LEU A 340 9.30 -25.36 -9.13
CA LEU A 340 8.19 -24.54 -8.64
C LEU A 340 6.85 -24.87 -9.34
N THR A 341 6.91 -25.20 -10.64
CA THR A 341 5.72 -25.23 -11.50
C THR A 341 5.22 -26.63 -11.87
N LYS A 342 6.06 -27.67 -11.71
CA LYS A 342 5.78 -29.06 -12.07
C LYS A 342 5.71 -29.94 -10.82
N GLN A 343 5.23 -31.18 -10.98
CA GLN A 343 5.10 -32.18 -9.91
C GLN A 343 5.54 -33.57 -10.40
N GLY A 344 5.76 -34.49 -9.45
CA GLY A 344 6.15 -35.88 -9.74
C GLY A 344 7.49 -35.98 -10.46
N LYS A 345 7.59 -36.91 -11.42
CA LYS A 345 8.82 -37.23 -12.15
C LYS A 345 9.49 -36.01 -12.82
N GLU A 346 8.70 -35.08 -13.38
CA GLU A 346 9.25 -33.85 -13.98
C GLU A 346 9.95 -32.96 -12.95
N ARG A 347 9.42 -32.89 -11.72
CA ARG A 347 10.05 -32.13 -10.63
C ARG A 347 11.35 -32.81 -10.16
N GLU A 348 11.35 -34.15 -10.08
CA GLU A 348 12.54 -34.93 -9.69
C GLU A 348 13.68 -34.77 -10.70
N GLU A 349 13.40 -34.87 -12.00
CA GLU A 349 14.38 -34.65 -13.07
C GLU A 349 14.91 -33.21 -13.05
N ALA A 350 14.03 -32.22 -12.82
CA ALA A 350 14.43 -30.82 -12.68
C ALA A 350 15.34 -30.59 -11.47
N LEU A 351 15.08 -31.26 -10.35
CA LEU A 351 15.92 -31.19 -9.16
C LEU A 351 17.33 -31.72 -9.41
N VAL A 352 17.46 -32.86 -10.12
CA VAL A 352 18.77 -33.39 -10.53
C VAL A 352 19.51 -32.38 -11.39
N GLN A 353 18.84 -31.83 -12.40
CA GLN A 353 19.45 -30.85 -13.31
C GLN A 353 19.84 -29.56 -12.59
N ALA A 354 19.01 -29.06 -11.67
CA ALA A 354 19.30 -27.88 -10.87
C ALA A 354 20.51 -28.11 -9.97
N THR A 355 20.59 -29.28 -9.33
CA THR A 355 21.73 -29.66 -8.49
C THR A 355 23.03 -29.70 -9.30
N GLU A 356 23.01 -30.22 -10.52
CA GLU A 356 24.17 -30.19 -11.43
C GLU A 356 24.58 -28.76 -11.81
N ASN A 357 23.61 -27.89 -12.13
CA ASN A 357 23.89 -26.50 -12.48
C ASN A 357 24.47 -25.71 -11.30
N LEU A 358 23.97 -25.94 -10.09
CA LEU A 358 24.49 -25.34 -8.86
C LEU A 358 25.93 -25.74 -8.60
N LYS A 359 26.35 -26.98 -8.94
CA LYS A 359 27.74 -27.43 -8.76
C LYS A 359 28.74 -26.64 -9.62
N PHE A 360 28.32 -26.18 -10.80
CA PHE A 360 29.18 -25.31 -11.61
C PHE A 360 29.36 -23.94 -10.97
N LEU A 361 28.30 -23.37 -10.39
CA LEU A 361 28.38 -22.11 -9.66
C LEU A 361 29.22 -22.24 -8.38
N GLU A 362 29.08 -23.36 -7.67
CA GLU A 362 29.87 -23.70 -6.49
C GLU A 362 31.37 -23.75 -6.79
N GLU A 363 31.77 -24.46 -7.85
CA GLU A 363 33.18 -24.54 -8.24
C GLU A 363 33.72 -23.19 -8.75
N GLU A 364 32.88 -22.33 -9.34
CA GLU A 364 33.30 -20.97 -9.71
C GLU A 364 33.51 -20.07 -8.48
N LEU A 365 32.69 -20.22 -7.44
CA LEU A 365 32.77 -19.43 -6.21
C LEU A 365 33.92 -19.91 -5.30
N LYS A 366 34.38 -21.15 -5.49
CA LYS A 366 35.46 -21.77 -4.72
C LYS A 366 36.70 -20.90 -4.59
N GLY A 367 37.08 -20.63 -3.34
CA GLY A 367 38.24 -19.81 -3.02
C GLY A 367 38.05 -18.32 -3.24
N LYS A 368 36.80 -17.86 -3.46
CA LYS A 368 36.42 -16.45 -3.53
C LYS A 368 35.38 -16.16 -2.46
N ARG A 369 35.32 -14.90 -2.02
CA ARG A 369 34.29 -14.43 -1.10
C ARG A 369 32.98 -14.12 -1.82
N PHE A 370 33.10 -13.57 -3.03
CA PHE A 370 32.02 -13.27 -3.96
C PHE A 370 32.43 -13.77 -5.34
N PHE A 371 31.49 -13.91 -6.28
CA PHE A 371 31.85 -14.22 -7.67
C PHE A 371 32.77 -13.13 -8.27
N GLY A 372 32.64 -11.88 -7.82
CA GLY A 372 33.55 -10.76 -8.10
C GLY A 372 34.93 -10.85 -7.44
N GLY A 373 35.20 -11.83 -6.58
CA GLY A 373 36.44 -11.98 -5.83
C GLY A 373 36.27 -11.57 -4.37
N GLU A 374 36.86 -10.44 -3.97
CA GLU A 374 36.77 -9.89 -2.61
C GLU A 374 35.57 -8.95 -2.40
N GLU A 375 35.02 -8.42 -3.49
CA GLU A 375 33.91 -7.47 -3.51
C GLU A 375 32.76 -8.00 -4.40
N ILE A 376 31.55 -7.50 -4.14
CA ILE A 376 30.36 -7.79 -4.95
C ILE A 376 30.57 -7.25 -6.37
N GLY A 377 30.50 -8.12 -7.37
CA GLY A 377 30.63 -7.77 -8.77
C GLY A 377 29.39 -8.05 -9.61
N PHE A 378 29.55 -7.96 -10.93
CA PHE A 378 28.48 -8.17 -11.91
C PHE A 378 27.74 -9.51 -11.75
N VAL A 379 28.48 -10.60 -11.51
CA VAL A 379 27.91 -11.95 -11.37
C VAL A 379 27.09 -12.07 -10.09
N ASP A 380 27.56 -11.48 -8.99
CA ASP A 380 26.86 -11.50 -7.70
C ASP A 380 25.49 -10.81 -7.81
N ILE A 381 25.42 -9.67 -8.50
CA ILE A 381 24.15 -8.97 -8.72
C ILE A 381 23.26 -9.76 -9.69
N ALA A 382 23.83 -10.31 -10.77
CA ALA A 382 23.09 -11.11 -11.74
C ALA A 382 22.49 -12.39 -11.11
N LEU A 383 23.19 -13.02 -10.17
CA LEU A 383 22.76 -14.23 -9.45
C LEU A 383 22.08 -13.93 -8.12
N GLY A 384 21.90 -12.66 -7.73
CA GLY A 384 21.34 -12.30 -6.43
C GLY A 384 19.91 -12.83 -6.19
N TRP A 385 19.17 -13.15 -7.26
CA TRP A 385 17.87 -13.82 -7.16
C TRP A 385 17.98 -15.24 -6.61
N LEU A 386 19.12 -15.91 -6.74
CA LEU A 386 19.32 -17.31 -6.35
C LEU A 386 19.09 -17.50 -4.84
N ALA A 387 19.59 -16.57 -4.02
CA ALA A 387 19.42 -16.62 -2.57
C ALA A 387 17.93 -16.62 -2.15
N ASN A 388 17.09 -15.86 -2.84
CA ASN A 388 15.66 -15.80 -2.55
C ASN A 388 14.90 -17.01 -3.13
N LEU A 389 15.21 -17.39 -4.38
CA LEU A 389 14.48 -18.46 -5.07
C LEU A 389 14.75 -19.83 -4.45
N VAL A 390 15.98 -20.08 -3.99
CA VAL A 390 16.35 -21.33 -3.32
C VAL A 390 15.56 -21.51 -2.04
N LEU A 391 15.39 -20.47 -1.22
CA LEU A 391 14.56 -20.55 -0.01
C LEU A 391 13.12 -20.98 -0.31
N VAL A 392 12.52 -20.43 -1.37
CA VAL A 392 11.17 -20.82 -1.82
C VAL A 392 11.15 -22.28 -2.30
N VAL A 393 12.17 -22.71 -3.03
CA VAL A 393 12.30 -24.10 -3.51
C VAL A 393 12.45 -25.07 -2.32
N GLU A 394 13.27 -24.73 -1.33
CA GLU A 394 13.49 -25.54 -0.13
C GLU A 394 12.21 -25.69 0.71
N GLU A 395 11.42 -24.61 0.82
CA GLU A 395 10.11 -24.65 1.48
C GLU A 395 9.14 -25.59 0.76
N ILE A 396 9.11 -25.57 -0.58
CA ILE A 396 8.25 -26.44 -1.40
C ILE A 396 8.67 -27.90 -1.31
N LEU A 397 9.97 -28.17 -1.23
CA LEU A 397 10.52 -29.52 -1.18
C LEU A 397 10.54 -30.10 0.24
N GLY A 398 10.55 -29.26 1.27
CA GLY A 398 10.66 -29.66 2.67
C GLY A 398 12.08 -30.12 3.07
N PHE A 399 13.10 -29.85 2.24
CA PHE A 399 14.49 -30.12 2.55
C PHE A 399 15.41 -29.11 1.87
N LYS A 400 16.65 -29.00 2.35
CA LYS A 400 17.64 -28.07 1.82
C LYS A 400 18.25 -28.56 0.51
N VAL A 401 18.22 -27.70 -0.50
CA VAL A 401 18.86 -27.92 -1.81
C VAL A 401 20.30 -27.39 -1.77
N ILE A 402 20.53 -26.28 -1.06
CA ILE A 402 21.86 -25.72 -0.82
C ILE A 402 22.18 -25.91 0.67
N ASP A 403 22.88 -26.99 0.99
CA ASP A 403 23.39 -27.25 2.33
C ASP A 403 24.91 -27.12 2.41
N LYS A 404 25.43 -26.96 3.63
CA LYS A 404 26.88 -26.81 3.87
C LYS A 404 27.70 -28.03 3.47
N ALA A 405 27.08 -29.20 3.30
CA ALA A 405 27.79 -30.43 2.97
C ALA A 405 28.01 -30.57 1.46
N GLY A 406 27.01 -30.20 0.66
CA GLY A 406 27.06 -30.24 -0.81
C GLY A 406 27.55 -28.94 -1.44
N PHE A 407 27.29 -27.81 -0.80
CA PHE A 407 27.52 -26.46 -1.33
C PHE A 407 28.12 -25.52 -0.27
N PRO A 408 29.33 -25.81 0.26
CA PRO A 408 29.96 -25.02 1.31
C PRO A 408 30.14 -23.54 0.97
N PHE A 409 30.29 -23.15 -0.30
CA PHE A 409 30.50 -21.76 -0.70
C PHE A 409 29.18 -21.03 -0.99
N LEU A 410 28.24 -21.64 -1.73
CA LEU A 410 26.93 -21.01 -2.00
C LEU A 410 26.04 -20.91 -0.74
N SER A 411 26.33 -21.68 0.31
CA SER A 411 25.56 -21.67 1.57
C SER A 411 26.07 -20.66 2.61
N GLU A 412 27.18 -19.97 2.34
CA GLU A 412 27.72 -18.86 3.14
C GLU A 412 27.26 -17.51 2.59
#